data_AF-A0A961DE80-F1
#
_entry.id   AF-A0A961DE80-F1
#
_cell.length_a   1.000
_cell.length_b   1.000
_cell.length_c   1.000
_cell.angle_alpha   90.00
_cell.angle_beta   90.00
_cell.angle_gamma   90.00
#
_symmetry.space_group_name_H-M   'P 1'
#
loop_
_entity.id
_entity.type
_entity.pdbx_description
1 polymer ?
#
loop_
_entity_poly.entity_id
_entity_poly.type
_entity_poly.pdbx_seq_one_letter_code
_entity_poly.pdbx_strand_id
1 'polypeptide(L)'
;MIEIQKDSLRISFPSIAAEIENLLDAHVASVLPSFLTEDRVTVVNQFLEARQALGGSSEFQEKLRRVVVGLSNQDIEKLLRKHVRRETESYGYNKPGRVEIDFQRTLRIPDDETTYYLPPGLGRFPLRHVEDFADRVPKSWLERGGVVMPMYQAEALWLNFSGGYPFAIKIAAGKINAVSGEPWKQGLNRKPQDYVVTPEQPWLDGFAVEKGVIRQFVATPLGAGYSVEEQLSGKAEFGGMQIQAVPMKAARFFDLELKARLPKRLADILGELVTSDRDVATMSLSMSCCEDAGMGLGAGGRMKQQIFEDPYKAEDWDLEHTSRCFVHLCDALMWREITGENPPQTPVTAREYERAGLPWFDFYRDDLAILEGSKTLAGIKSVNTISQTKGDKVLKGNDSVEVPSVIDCSPKKKMVKEWAGE
;
A
#
# COMPACT_ATOMS: atom_id res chain seq x y z
N MET A 1 -0.84 -12.26 -10.70
CA MET A 1 -1.85 -11.60 -11.56
C MET A 1 -1.79 -10.11 -11.29
N ILE A 2 -1.91 -9.28 -12.33
CA ILE A 2 -1.92 -7.82 -12.24
C ILE A 2 -3.15 -7.32 -13.01
N GLU A 3 -3.96 -6.46 -12.41
CA GLU A 3 -5.14 -5.86 -13.05
C GLU A 3 -5.33 -4.41 -12.58
N ILE A 4 -5.95 -3.58 -13.40
CA ILE A 4 -6.38 -2.23 -13.02
C ILE A 4 -7.82 -2.30 -12.51
N GLN A 5 -8.11 -1.72 -11.34
CA GLN A 5 -9.49 -1.48 -10.91
C GLN A 5 -9.65 -0.07 -10.33
N LYS A 6 -10.53 0.74 -10.96
CA LYS A 6 -10.80 2.14 -10.55
C LYS A 6 -9.50 2.94 -10.38
N ASP A 7 -8.63 2.83 -11.39
CA ASP A 7 -7.32 3.48 -11.48
C ASP A 7 -6.35 3.14 -10.31
N SER A 8 -6.58 1.99 -9.65
CA SER A 8 -5.65 1.36 -8.73
C SER A 8 -4.99 0.15 -9.40
N LEU A 9 -3.67 -0.01 -9.22
CA LEU A 9 -2.93 -1.17 -9.68
C LEU A 9 -3.01 -2.29 -8.64
N ARG A 10 -3.79 -3.33 -8.93
CA ARG A 10 -3.93 -4.49 -8.06
C ARG A 10 -2.94 -5.58 -8.47
N ILE A 11 -2.22 -6.11 -7.50
CA ILE A 11 -1.37 -7.29 -7.65
C ILE A 11 -1.94 -8.40 -6.76
N SER A 12 -2.11 -9.60 -7.29
CA SER A 12 -2.77 -10.71 -6.60
C SER A 12 -2.15 -12.07 -6.93
N PHE A 13 -2.09 -12.93 -5.91
CA PHE A 13 -1.43 -14.24 -5.91
C PHE A 13 -2.44 -15.32 -5.47
N PRO A 14 -3.26 -15.87 -6.40
CA PRO A 14 -4.29 -16.84 -6.06
C PRO A 14 -3.79 -18.13 -5.40
N SER A 15 -2.52 -18.50 -5.63
CA SER A 15 -1.84 -19.62 -4.96
C SER A 15 -1.73 -19.40 -3.45
N ILE A 16 -1.28 -18.21 -3.02
CA ILE A 16 -1.19 -17.81 -1.61
C ILE A 16 -2.56 -17.85 -0.93
N ALA A 17 -3.62 -17.40 -1.63
CA ALA A 17 -4.97 -17.48 -1.11
C ALA A 17 -5.45 -18.94 -0.94
N ALA A 18 -5.23 -19.79 -1.94
CA ALA A 18 -5.58 -21.20 -1.86
C ALA A 18 -4.79 -21.97 -0.77
N GLU A 19 -3.51 -21.63 -0.57
CA GLU A 19 -2.71 -22.21 0.52
C GLU A 19 -3.27 -21.81 1.90
N ILE A 20 -3.72 -20.57 2.08
CA ILE A 20 -4.34 -20.11 3.33
C ILE A 20 -5.68 -20.79 3.59
N GLU A 21 -6.54 -20.97 2.59
CA GLU A 21 -7.76 -21.79 2.73
C GLU A 21 -7.43 -23.23 3.14
N ASN A 22 -6.44 -23.86 2.52
CA ASN A 22 -5.98 -25.21 2.89
C ASN A 22 -5.45 -25.29 4.34
N LEU A 23 -4.76 -24.24 4.83
CA LEU A 23 -4.27 -24.16 6.21
C LEU A 23 -5.40 -23.94 7.22
N LEU A 24 -6.43 -23.16 6.84
CA LEU A 24 -7.65 -22.97 7.63
C LEU A 24 -8.46 -24.27 7.71
N ASP A 25 -8.62 -25.00 6.60
CA ASP A 25 -9.25 -26.32 6.55
C ASP A 25 -8.50 -27.35 7.40
N ALA A 26 -7.17 -27.40 7.30
CA ALA A 26 -6.34 -28.27 8.13
C ALA A 26 -6.47 -27.93 9.63
N HIS A 27 -6.57 -26.64 9.97
CA HIS A 27 -6.82 -26.21 11.34
C HIS A 27 -8.20 -26.64 11.84
N VAL A 28 -9.28 -26.40 11.07
CA VAL A 28 -10.64 -26.85 11.38
C VAL A 28 -10.66 -28.36 11.61
N ALA A 29 -10.03 -29.15 10.73
CA ALA A 29 -9.94 -30.60 10.87
C ALA A 29 -9.15 -31.02 12.13
N SER A 30 -8.17 -30.24 12.57
CA SER A 30 -7.38 -30.53 13.78
C SER A 30 -8.12 -30.25 15.10
N VAL A 31 -9.00 -29.24 15.14
CA VAL A 31 -9.71 -28.83 16.38
C VAL A 31 -11.13 -29.40 16.48
N LEU A 32 -11.78 -29.71 15.36
CA LEU A 32 -13.13 -30.28 15.36
C LEU A 32 -13.29 -31.51 16.28
N PRO A 33 -12.34 -32.47 16.35
CA PRO A 33 -12.47 -33.62 17.26
C PRO A 33 -12.60 -33.23 18.73
N SER A 34 -11.89 -32.20 19.21
CA SER A 34 -12.02 -31.76 20.61
C SER A 34 -13.34 -31.03 20.84
N PHE A 35 -13.75 -30.14 19.92
CA PHE A 35 -15.02 -29.40 19.99
C PHE A 35 -16.23 -30.34 20.11
N LEU A 36 -16.21 -31.48 19.40
CA LEU A 36 -17.26 -32.49 19.45
C LEU A 36 -17.30 -33.29 20.78
N THR A 37 -16.25 -33.20 21.60
CA THR A 37 -16.15 -33.88 22.92
C THR A 37 -16.30 -32.96 24.12
N GLU A 38 -16.43 -31.64 23.93
CA GLU A 38 -16.62 -30.69 25.03
C GLU A 38 -18.00 -30.85 25.69
N ASP A 39 -18.04 -30.75 27.04
CA ASP A 39 -19.32 -30.77 27.77
C ASP A 39 -20.12 -29.49 27.48
N ARG A 40 -21.23 -29.67 26.77
CA ARG A 40 -22.07 -28.57 26.25
C ARG A 40 -22.66 -27.70 27.35
N VAL A 41 -22.93 -28.26 28.53
CA VAL A 41 -23.47 -27.49 29.67
C VAL A 41 -22.40 -26.56 30.25
N THR A 42 -21.20 -27.09 30.47
CA THR A 42 -20.01 -26.34 30.92
C THR A 42 -19.64 -25.24 29.91
N VAL A 43 -19.63 -25.56 28.61
CA VAL A 43 -19.34 -24.60 27.52
C VAL A 43 -20.30 -23.41 27.53
N VAL A 44 -21.62 -23.64 27.65
CA VAL A 44 -22.59 -22.54 27.68
C VAL A 44 -22.43 -21.70 28.94
N ASN A 45 -22.15 -22.31 30.10
CA ASN A 45 -21.92 -21.56 31.33
C ASN A 45 -20.67 -20.67 31.21
N GLN A 46 -19.54 -21.20 30.71
CA GLN A 46 -18.31 -20.41 30.47
C GLN A 46 -18.55 -19.24 29.49
N PHE A 47 -19.31 -19.45 28.41
CA PHE A 47 -19.65 -18.39 27.46
C PHE A 47 -20.58 -17.32 28.07
N LEU A 48 -21.52 -17.72 28.93
CA LEU A 48 -22.40 -16.78 29.65
C LEU A 48 -21.66 -16.00 30.73
N GLU A 49 -20.72 -16.63 31.44
CA GLU A 49 -19.81 -15.98 32.42
C GLU A 49 -18.93 -14.94 31.73
N ALA A 50 -18.25 -15.31 30.65
CA ALA A 50 -17.43 -14.40 29.84
C ALA A 50 -18.24 -13.22 29.23
N ARG A 51 -19.58 -13.35 29.15
CA ARG A 51 -20.49 -12.33 28.62
C ARG A 51 -21.43 -11.73 29.67
N GLN A 52 -21.19 -11.90 30.99
CA GLN A 52 -22.03 -11.30 32.03
C GLN A 52 -22.16 -9.77 31.90
N ALA A 53 -21.12 -9.09 31.42
CA ALA A 53 -21.12 -7.65 31.15
C ALA A 53 -22.08 -7.20 30.02
N LEU A 54 -22.68 -8.12 29.27
CA LEU A 54 -23.54 -7.84 28.10
C LEU A 54 -25.05 -8.06 28.35
N GLY A 55 -25.48 -8.29 29.60
CA GLY A 55 -26.88 -8.06 30.02
C GLY A 55 -27.97 -8.96 29.41
N GLY A 56 -27.67 -10.23 29.10
CA GLY A 56 -28.66 -11.17 28.57
C GLY A 56 -29.69 -11.65 29.60
N SER A 57 -30.99 -11.61 29.25
CA SER A 57 -32.09 -12.06 30.11
C SER A 57 -32.03 -13.56 30.45
N SER A 58 -32.67 -13.98 31.53
CA SER A 58 -32.76 -15.40 31.92
C SER A 58 -33.39 -16.28 30.84
N GLU A 59 -34.40 -15.76 30.13
CA GLU A 59 -35.02 -16.42 28.98
C GLU A 59 -34.04 -16.60 27.81
N PHE A 60 -33.20 -15.59 27.52
CA PHE A 60 -32.15 -15.71 26.51
C PHE A 60 -31.10 -16.75 26.90
N GLN A 61 -30.69 -16.79 28.16
CA GLN A 61 -29.72 -17.78 28.68
C GLN A 61 -30.26 -19.21 28.56
N GLU A 62 -31.52 -19.43 28.93
CA GLU A 62 -32.20 -20.73 28.81
C GLU A 62 -32.40 -21.15 27.35
N LYS A 63 -32.79 -20.21 26.48
CA LYS A 63 -32.87 -20.44 25.03
C LYS A 63 -31.52 -20.84 24.45
N LEU A 64 -30.44 -20.16 24.84
CA LEU A 64 -29.08 -20.48 24.39
C LEU A 64 -28.64 -21.89 24.86
N ARG A 65 -28.89 -22.26 26.13
CA ARG A 65 -28.62 -23.61 26.64
C ARG A 65 -29.31 -24.68 25.79
N ARG A 66 -30.61 -24.52 25.49
CA ARG A 66 -31.38 -25.46 24.66
C ARG A 66 -30.83 -25.57 23.24
N VAL A 67 -30.47 -24.45 22.61
CA VAL A 67 -29.89 -24.44 21.26
C VAL A 67 -28.55 -25.18 21.25
N VAL A 68 -27.62 -24.83 22.14
CA VAL A 68 -26.25 -25.38 22.11
C VAL A 68 -26.21 -26.86 22.52
N VAL A 69 -27.01 -27.27 23.50
CA VAL A 69 -27.16 -28.70 23.85
C VAL A 69 -27.75 -29.49 22.68
N GLY A 70 -28.66 -28.89 21.90
CA GLY A 70 -29.33 -29.51 20.75
C GLY A 70 -28.55 -29.57 19.43
N LEU A 71 -27.37 -28.96 19.32
CA LEU A 71 -26.58 -28.94 18.06
C LEU A 71 -26.16 -30.35 17.63
N SER A 72 -26.30 -30.68 16.35
CA SER A 72 -25.64 -31.87 15.79
C SER A 72 -24.14 -31.63 15.60
N ASN A 73 -23.37 -32.70 15.39
CA ASN A 73 -21.94 -32.57 15.07
C ASN A 73 -21.72 -31.79 13.75
N GLN A 74 -22.67 -31.89 12.80
CA GLN A 74 -22.64 -31.11 11.55
C GLN A 74 -22.92 -29.63 11.79
N ASP A 75 -23.80 -29.28 12.74
CA ASP A 75 -24.02 -27.88 13.11
C ASP A 75 -22.79 -27.28 13.80
N ILE A 76 -22.11 -28.04 14.66
CA ILE A 76 -20.85 -27.60 15.30
C ILE A 76 -19.76 -27.37 14.25
N GLU A 77 -19.56 -28.29 13.30
CA GLU A 77 -18.61 -28.09 12.20
C GLU A 77 -18.98 -26.86 11.35
N LYS A 78 -20.26 -26.69 11.02
CA LYS A 78 -20.74 -25.55 10.22
C LYS A 78 -20.56 -24.21 10.95
N LEU A 79 -20.79 -24.16 12.26
CA LEU A 79 -20.53 -22.98 13.09
C LEU A 79 -19.02 -22.69 13.19
N LEU A 80 -18.19 -23.72 13.37
CA LEU A 80 -16.72 -23.60 13.39
C LEU A 80 -16.20 -23.02 12.08
N ARG A 81 -16.62 -23.58 10.94
CA ARG A 81 -16.26 -23.08 9.59
C ARG A 81 -16.75 -21.66 9.34
N LYS A 82 -17.99 -21.32 9.74
CA LYS A 82 -18.53 -19.95 9.64
C LYS A 82 -17.69 -18.97 10.45
N HIS A 83 -17.35 -19.32 11.70
CA HIS A 83 -16.57 -18.47 12.59
C HIS A 83 -15.14 -18.25 12.06
N VAL A 84 -14.44 -19.34 11.71
CA VAL A 84 -13.09 -19.28 11.13
C VAL A 84 -13.05 -18.36 9.91
N ARG A 85 -14.01 -18.51 8.98
CA ARG A 85 -14.14 -17.63 7.82
C ARG A 85 -14.43 -16.17 8.23
N ARG A 86 -15.36 -15.93 9.16
CA ARG A 86 -15.69 -14.59 9.65
C ARG A 86 -14.49 -13.87 10.26
N GLU A 87 -13.68 -14.56 11.06
CA GLU A 87 -12.46 -13.99 11.64
C GLU A 87 -11.36 -13.71 10.61
N THR A 88 -11.30 -14.47 9.50
CA THR A 88 -10.44 -14.10 8.37
C THR A 88 -10.98 -12.91 7.58
N GLU A 89 -12.31 -12.77 7.46
CA GLU A 89 -12.93 -11.68 6.71
C GLU A 89 -12.94 -10.34 7.46
N SER A 90 -13.12 -10.38 8.79
CA SER A 90 -13.33 -9.19 9.64
C SER A 90 -12.10 -8.30 9.80
N TYR A 91 -10.90 -8.88 9.87
CA TYR A 91 -9.63 -8.16 10.11
C TYR A 91 -8.95 -7.65 8.83
N GLY A 92 -9.68 -7.56 7.71
CA GLY A 92 -9.13 -7.08 6.44
C GLY A 92 -8.28 -8.12 5.68
N TYR A 93 -8.20 -9.36 6.18
CA TYR A 93 -7.58 -10.49 5.50
C TYR A 93 -8.56 -11.23 4.57
N ASN A 94 -9.72 -10.64 4.25
CA ASN A 94 -10.72 -11.20 3.33
C ASN A 94 -10.19 -11.50 1.91
N LYS A 95 -8.99 -11.03 1.57
CA LYS A 95 -8.30 -11.21 0.29
C LYS A 95 -6.80 -11.41 0.55
N PRO A 96 -6.38 -12.59 1.05
CA PRO A 96 -4.97 -12.88 1.28
C PRO A 96 -4.19 -12.93 -0.05
N GLY A 97 -2.89 -12.70 0.00
CA GLY A 97 -2.05 -12.67 -1.20
C GLY A 97 -2.41 -11.54 -2.19
N ARG A 98 -2.96 -10.42 -1.73
CA ARG A 98 -3.33 -9.27 -2.57
C ARG A 98 -2.92 -7.93 -1.96
N VAL A 99 -2.41 -7.04 -2.81
CA VAL A 99 -2.17 -5.63 -2.52
C VAL A 99 -2.69 -4.75 -3.65
N GLU A 100 -3.13 -3.55 -3.30
CA GLU A 100 -3.55 -2.48 -4.20
C GLU A 100 -2.60 -1.29 -4.05
N ILE A 101 -2.27 -0.65 -5.17
CA ILE A 101 -1.32 0.45 -5.24
C ILE A 101 -1.99 1.58 -6.04
N ASP A 102 -2.34 2.67 -5.36
CA ASP A 102 -2.81 3.88 -6.05
C ASP A 102 -1.65 4.84 -6.29
N PHE A 103 -1.61 5.40 -7.49
CA PHE A 103 -0.73 6.50 -7.83
C PHE A 103 -1.50 7.78 -7.55
N GLN A 104 -1.15 8.48 -6.48
CA GLN A 104 -1.85 9.66 -6.00
C GLN A 104 -1.12 10.92 -6.46
N ARG A 105 -1.86 11.85 -7.04
CA ARG A 105 -1.39 13.21 -7.35
C ARG A 105 -1.18 13.95 -6.03
N THR A 106 -0.21 14.86 -5.98
CA THR A 106 -0.03 15.73 -4.81
C THR A 106 0.61 17.06 -5.21
N LEU A 107 0.70 17.99 -4.25
CA LEU A 107 1.48 19.21 -4.41
C LEU A 107 2.94 18.83 -4.72
N ARG A 108 3.49 19.37 -5.81
CA ARG A 108 4.94 19.41 -5.99
C ARG A 108 5.52 20.39 -4.98
N ILE A 109 6.24 19.84 -4.00
CA ILE A 109 6.88 20.60 -2.93
C ILE A 109 8.03 21.43 -3.54
N PRO A 110 8.23 22.69 -3.10
CA PRO A 110 9.30 23.53 -3.61
C PRO A 110 10.69 22.88 -3.47
N ASP A 111 11.41 22.84 -4.59
CA ASP A 111 12.82 22.40 -4.66
C ASP A 111 13.77 23.47 -4.03
N ASP A 112 13.55 23.88 -2.77
CA ASP A 112 14.27 24.97 -2.07
C ASP A 112 15.19 24.49 -0.91
N GLU A 113 15.33 23.18 -0.75
CA GLU A 113 16.06 22.47 0.31
C GLU A 113 15.49 22.59 1.74
N THR A 114 14.39 23.33 1.96
CA THR A 114 13.56 23.16 3.16
C THR A 114 12.99 21.75 3.20
N THR A 115 12.90 21.16 4.39
CA THR A 115 12.27 19.84 4.58
C THR A 115 10.84 20.03 5.09
N TYR A 116 9.88 19.88 4.18
CA TYR A 116 8.46 20.11 4.41
C TYR A 116 7.77 18.93 5.11
N TYR A 117 6.50 19.14 5.47
CA TYR A 117 5.58 18.10 5.93
C TYR A 117 4.93 17.37 4.73
N LEU A 118 4.09 16.37 4.98
CA LEU A 118 3.39 15.63 3.92
C LEU A 118 2.20 16.46 3.36
N PRO A 119 2.10 16.68 2.04
CA PRO A 119 0.91 17.26 1.41
C PRO A 119 -0.20 16.20 1.13
N PRO A 120 -1.49 16.59 1.07
CA PRO A 120 -2.61 15.71 0.80
C PRO A 120 -2.61 15.12 -0.62
N GLY A 121 -3.22 13.95 -0.78
CA GLY A 121 -3.58 13.42 -2.09
C GLY A 121 -4.62 14.29 -2.81
N LEU A 122 -4.32 14.68 -4.04
CA LEU A 122 -5.15 15.49 -4.94
C LEU A 122 -5.87 14.63 -6.00
N GLY A 123 -6.25 13.41 -5.61
CA GLY A 123 -6.87 12.39 -6.46
C GLY A 123 -5.87 11.48 -7.18
N ARG A 124 -6.36 10.36 -7.72
CA ARG A 124 -5.54 9.36 -8.42
C ARG A 124 -5.14 9.83 -9.82
N PHE A 125 -3.97 9.40 -10.28
CA PHE A 125 -3.65 9.35 -11.70
C PHE A 125 -4.46 8.21 -12.36
N PRO A 126 -5.04 8.41 -13.55
CA PRO A 126 -5.71 7.35 -14.28
C PRO A 126 -4.68 6.33 -14.82
N LEU A 127 -5.05 5.04 -14.82
CA LEU A 127 -4.20 3.94 -15.29
C LEU A 127 -4.83 3.22 -16.48
N ARG A 128 -4.05 2.91 -17.52
CA ARG A 128 -4.50 2.04 -18.63
C ARG A 128 -3.48 0.93 -18.90
N HIS A 129 -3.90 -0.24 -19.37
CA HIS A 129 -2.96 -1.29 -19.80
C HIS A 129 -2.27 -0.87 -21.10
N VAL A 130 -0.98 -1.14 -21.27
CA VAL A 130 -0.24 -0.78 -22.50
C VAL A 130 -0.78 -1.54 -23.72
N GLU A 131 -1.24 -2.78 -23.50
CA GLU A 131 -1.72 -3.70 -24.53
C GLU A 131 -3.02 -3.24 -25.20
N ASP A 132 -3.89 -2.53 -24.47
CA ASP A 132 -5.13 -1.90 -24.98
C ASP A 132 -4.85 -0.84 -26.08
N PHE A 133 -3.59 -0.40 -26.20
CA PHE A 133 -3.16 0.71 -27.05
C PHE A 133 -1.99 0.33 -27.98
N ALA A 134 -1.83 -0.95 -28.33
CA ALA A 134 -0.66 -1.47 -29.05
C ALA A 134 -0.26 -0.69 -30.33
N ASP A 135 -1.22 -0.20 -31.12
CA ASP A 135 -0.94 0.59 -32.34
C ASP A 135 -0.58 2.07 -32.07
N ARG A 136 -0.61 2.51 -30.80
CA ARG A 136 -0.47 3.91 -30.33
C ARG A 136 0.52 4.06 -29.18
N VAL A 137 1.41 3.09 -28.96
CA VAL A 137 2.46 3.15 -27.92
C VAL A 137 3.83 2.77 -28.49
N PRO A 138 4.95 3.24 -27.89
CA PRO A 138 6.28 2.81 -28.30
C PRO A 138 6.44 1.28 -28.24
N LYS A 139 7.07 0.68 -29.27
CA LYS A 139 7.30 -0.78 -29.33
C LYS A 139 8.03 -1.33 -28.10
N SER A 140 8.98 -0.55 -27.57
CA SER A 140 9.72 -0.87 -26.36
C SER A 140 8.86 -0.88 -25.08
N TRP A 141 7.64 -0.33 -25.11
CA TRP A 141 6.67 -0.46 -24.01
C TRP A 141 5.90 -1.78 -24.12
N LEU A 142 5.54 -2.23 -25.33
CA LEU A 142 4.93 -3.55 -25.56
C LEU A 142 5.89 -4.68 -25.21
N GLU A 143 7.17 -4.56 -25.58
CA GLU A 143 8.24 -5.50 -25.18
C GLU A 143 8.42 -5.60 -23.65
N ARG A 144 8.01 -4.56 -22.90
CA ARG A 144 8.09 -4.50 -21.42
C ARG A 144 6.77 -4.87 -20.74
N GLY A 145 5.64 -4.77 -21.44
CA GLY A 145 4.29 -4.82 -20.89
C GLY A 145 4.00 -3.73 -19.85
N GLY A 146 2.92 -3.93 -19.08
CA GLY A 146 2.57 -3.10 -17.92
C GLY A 146 1.45 -2.09 -18.17
N VAL A 147 1.52 -0.95 -17.48
CA VAL A 147 0.49 0.10 -17.48
C VAL A 147 1.09 1.46 -17.81
N VAL A 148 0.27 2.39 -18.30
CA VAL A 148 0.62 3.79 -18.57
C VAL A 148 -0.23 4.74 -17.73
N MET A 149 0.33 5.89 -17.34
CA MET A 149 -0.37 6.98 -16.66
C MET A 149 0.15 8.37 -17.07
N PRO A 150 -0.68 9.43 -17.05
CA PRO A 150 -0.25 10.79 -17.34
C PRO A 150 0.59 11.35 -16.21
N MET A 151 1.53 12.23 -16.51
CA MET A 151 2.10 13.13 -15.51
C MET A 151 2.64 14.42 -16.14
N TYR A 152 2.13 15.58 -15.73
CA TYR A 152 2.69 16.86 -16.13
C TYR A 152 4.05 17.09 -15.44
N GLN A 153 5.00 17.75 -16.11
CA GLN A 153 6.31 18.13 -15.54
C GLN A 153 6.25 18.95 -14.24
N ALA A 154 5.13 19.61 -13.96
CA ALA A 154 4.90 20.37 -12.73
C ALA A 154 4.29 19.55 -11.58
N GLU A 155 3.94 18.28 -11.79
CA GLU A 155 3.34 17.42 -10.77
C GLU A 155 4.37 16.63 -9.95
N ALA A 156 3.88 16.16 -8.81
CA ALA A 156 4.48 15.12 -8.00
C ALA A 156 3.49 13.96 -7.79
N LEU A 157 4.03 12.78 -7.46
CA LEU A 157 3.24 11.59 -7.13
C LEU A 157 3.67 10.97 -5.81
N TRP A 158 2.74 10.27 -5.16
CA TRP A 158 3.03 9.30 -4.11
C TRP A 158 2.27 7.99 -4.34
N LEU A 159 2.75 6.92 -3.73
CA LEU A 159 2.18 5.57 -3.84
C LEU A 159 1.41 5.24 -2.55
N ASN A 160 0.09 5.12 -2.64
CA ASN A 160 -0.74 4.60 -1.55
C ASN A 160 -0.81 3.08 -1.64
N PHE A 161 -0.41 2.35 -0.58
CA PHE A 161 -0.53 0.90 -0.51
C PHE A 161 -1.78 0.50 0.28
N SER A 162 -2.47 -0.56 -0.13
CA SER A 162 -3.70 -1.00 0.55
C SER A 162 -3.91 -2.51 0.48
N GLY A 163 -4.22 -3.10 1.62
CA GLY A 163 -4.41 -4.55 1.82
C GLY A 163 -3.89 -4.99 3.18
N GLY A 164 -4.53 -5.98 3.81
CA GLY A 164 -4.09 -6.54 5.10
C GLY A 164 -2.98 -7.59 4.99
N TYR A 165 -2.63 -8.04 3.78
CA TYR A 165 -1.63 -9.08 3.58
C TYR A 165 -0.21 -8.48 3.47
N PRO A 166 0.81 -9.04 4.15
CA PRO A 166 2.15 -8.47 4.09
C PRO A 166 2.86 -8.68 2.74
N PHE A 167 3.49 -7.62 2.24
CA PHE A 167 4.33 -7.62 1.05
C PHE A 167 5.62 -6.84 1.26
N ALA A 168 6.72 -7.39 0.76
CA ALA A 168 7.89 -6.61 0.42
C ALA A 168 7.68 -6.02 -0.99
N ILE A 169 7.56 -4.70 -1.08
CA ILE A 169 7.34 -3.98 -2.34
C ILE A 169 8.62 -3.24 -2.72
N LYS A 170 9.16 -3.59 -3.88
CA LYS A 170 10.38 -3.03 -4.46
C LYS A 170 10.03 -2.01 -5.53
N ILE A 171 10.32 -0.73 -5.27
CA ILE A 171 10.02 0.41 -6.16
C ILE A 171 11.31 0.98 -6.74
N ALA A 172 11.29 1.32 -8.02
CA ALA A 172 12.39 2.01 -8.70
C ALA A 172 11.86 3.02 -9.74
N ALA A 173 12.62 4.07 -9.99
CA ALA A 173 12.42 5.00 -11.09
C ALA A 173 13.54 4.81 -12.11
N GLY A 174 13.23 4.55 -13.37
CA GLY A 174 14.24 4.31 -14.41
C GLY A 174 15.28 3.24 -14.03
N LYS A 175 14.85 2.18 -13.34
CA LYS A 175 15.66 1.12 -12.73
C LYS A 175 16.65 1.56 -11.63
N ILE A 176 16.59 2.77 -11.09
CA ILE A 176 17.23 3.12 -9.81
C ILE A 176 16.24 2.88 -8.67
N ASN A 177 16.62 2.08 -7.68
CA ASN A 177 15.78 1.75 -6.54
C ASN A 177 15.50 2.98 -5.65
N ALA A 178 14.25 3.19 -5.25
CA ALA A 178 13.82 4.35 -4.48
C ALA A 178 14.25 4.33 -3.00
N VAL A 179 14.59 3.16 -2.45
CA VAL A 179 15.01 3.00 -1.04
C VAL A 179 16.53 2.92 -0.93
N SER A 180 17.18 2.07 -1.74
CA SER A 180 18.63 1.83 -1.66
C SER A 180 19.46 2.71 -2.61
N GLY A 181 18.87 3.29 -3.66
CA GLY A 181 19.61 3.97 -4.73
C GLY A 181 20.45 3.06 -5.62
N GLU A 182 20.40 1.74 -5.43
CA GLU A 182 21.13 0.81 -6.29
C GLU A 182 20.40 0.57 -7.62
N PRO A 183 21.13 0.26 -8.72
CA PRO A 183 20.54 -0.24 -9.95
C PRO A 183 19.73 -1.53 -9.73
N TRP A 184 18.64 -1.69 -10.49
CA TRP A 184 17.69 -2.79 -10.33
C TRP A 184 18.33 -4.18 -10.43
N LYS A 185 18.27 -4.92 -9.31
CA LYS A 185 18.62 -6.34 -9.21
C LYS A 185 17.35 -7.17 -8.96
N GLN A 186 17.31 -8.41 -9.45
CA GLN A 186 16.27 -9.38 -9.06
C GLN A 186 16.40 -9.79 -7.59
N GLY A 187 15.32 -10.30 -7.01
CA GLY A 187 15.23 -10.61 -5.58
C GLY A 187 15.13 -9.37 -4.70
N LEU A 188 15.22 -9.57 -3.38
CA LEU A 188 15.27 -8.51 -2.37
C LEU A 188 16.69 -8.39 -1.82
N ASN A 189 17.20 -7.16 -1.66
CA ASN A 189 18.37 -6.90 -0.82
C ASN A 189 17.92 -6.35 0.54
N ARG A 190 18.55 -6.83 1.62
CA ARG A 190 18.33 -6.36 3.00
C ARG A 190 19.45 -5.46 3.52
N LYS A 191 20.61 -5.41 2.85
CA LYS A 191 21.79 -4.63 3.26
C LYS A 191 22.51 -4.03 2.03
N PRO A 192 22.19 -2.78 1.63
CA PRO A 192 21.07 -1.95 2.10
C PRO A 192 19.70 -2.59 1.77
N GLN A 193 18.67 -2.24 2.54
CA GLN A 193 17.29 -2.64 2.22
C GLN A 193 16.83 -1.93 0.93
N ASP A 194 16.27 -2.68 -0.02
CA ASP A 194 15.84 -2.16 -1.32
C ASP A 194 14.33 -2.26 -1.58
N TYR A 195 13.54 -2.36 -0.52
CA TYR A 195 12.08 -2.48 -0.54
C TYR A 195 11.43 -1.82 0.69
N VAL A 196 10.12 -1.59 0.61
CA VAL A 196 9.25 -1.25 1.74
C VAL A 196 8.40 -2.45 2.14
N VAL A 197 7.91 -2.49 3.38
CA VAL A 197 7.08 -3.59 3.90
C VAL A 197 5.67 -3.09 4.23
N THR A 198 4.65 -3.63 3.57
CA THR A 198 3.23 -3.38 3.89
C THR A 198 2.73 -4.43 4.88
N PRO A 199 1.68 -4.15 5.69
CA PRO A 199 0.96 -2.87 5.80
C PRO A 199 1.68 -1.80 6.65
N GLU A 200 2.79 -2.13 7.32
CA GLU A 200 3.48 -1.23 8.26
C GLU A 200 3.97 0.08 7.63
N GLN A 201 4.43 0.03 6.37
CA GLN A 201 4.62 1.16 5.47
C GLN A 201 3.37 1.32 4.59
N PRO A 202 2.43 2.21 4.95
CA PRO A 202 1.21 2.44 4.16
C PRO A 202 1.44 3.23 2.85
N TRP A 203 2.54 3.99 2.70
CA TRP A 203 2.81 4.75 1.47
C TRP A 203 4.29 5.11 1.25
N LEU A 204 4.61 5.63 0.05
CA LEU A 204 5.93 6.15 -0.35
C LEU A 204 5.83 7.38 -1.27
N ASP A 205 6.48 8.49 -0.92
CA ASP A 205 6.44 9.77 -1.66
C ASP A 205 7.66 10.04 -2.54
N GLY A 206 8.75 9.29 -2.38
CA GLY A 206 9.97 9.55 -3.15
C GLY A 206 11.20 8.72 -2.79
N PHE A 207 12.36 9.32 -3.03
CA PHE A 207 13.69 8.71 -2.87
C PHE A 207 14.19 8.89 -1.43
N ALA A 208 14.56 7.80 -0.76
CA ALA A 208 15.06 7.79 0.63
C ALA A 208 16.49 8.35 0.73
N VAL A 209 16.62 9.66 0.86
CA VAL A 209 17.92 10.35 0.91
C VAL A 209 18.58 10.26 2.29
N GLU A 210 17.81 10.40 3.37
CA GLU A 210 18.31 10.52 4.75
C GLU A 210 17.32 9.87 5.75
N LYS A 211 17.73 9.68 7.00
CA LYS A 211 16.89 9.10 8.05
C LYS A 211 15.63 9.91 8.30
N GLY A 212 14.48 9.38 7.87
CA GLY A 212 13.19 10.06 8.00
C GLY A 212 12.94 11.19 7.01
N VAL A 213 13.76 11.34 5.96
CA VAL A 213 13.59 12.37 4.93
C VAL A 213 13.75 11.78 3.53
N ILE A 214 12.80 12.11 2.66
CA ILE A 214 12.81 11.74 1.24
C ILE A 214 12.91 12.97 0.34
N ARG A 215 13.33 12.79 -0.92
CA ARG A 215 13.07 13.75 -2.01
C ARG A 215 11.94 13.26 -2.89
N GLN A 216 10.93 14.10 -3.09
CA GLN A 216 9.67 13.74 -3.74
C GLN A 216 9.87 13.19 -5.17
N PHE A 217 9.04 12.22 -5.59
CA PHE A 217 8.93 11.83 -7.00
C PHE A 217 8.29 12.96 -7.82
N VAL A 218 9.06 13.62 -8.69
CA VAL A 218 8.57 14.66 -9.60
C VAL A 218 8.78 14.25 -11.06
N ALA A 219 7.85 14.63 -11.94
CA ALA A 219 7.95 14.31 -13.35
C ALA A 219 9.08 15.11 -14.05
N THR A 220 9.84 14.43 -14.91
CA THR A 220 10.91 15.03 -15.72
C THR A 220 10.91 14.46 -17.15
N PRO A 221 11.11 15.27 -18.20
CA PRO A 221 11.28 14.75 -19.55
C PRO A 221 12.52 13.84 -19.62
N LEU A 222 12.35 12.66 -20.21
CA LEU A 222 13.41 11.65 -20.33
C LEU A 222 14.39 12.05 -21.44
N GLY A 223 15.69 11.85 -21.22
CA GLY A 223 16.75 12.27 -22.15
C GLY A 223 17.21 13.72 -21.96
N ALA A 224 16.53 14.50 -21.12
CA ALA A 224 16.90 15.87 -20.81
C ALA A 224 17.97 16.00 -19.70
N GLY A 225 18.44 14.90 -19.10
CA GLY A 225 19.46 14.87 -18.05
C GLY A 225 18.95 15.39 -16.71
N TYR A 226 17.80 14.92 -16.26
CA TYR A 226 17.08 15.43 -15.07
C TYR A 226 16.60 14.33 -14.11
N SER A 227 16.23 13.17 -14.65
CA SER A 227 15.75 12.03 -13.87
C SER A 227 16.84 11.45 -12.98
N VAL A 228 16.44 10.73 -11.92
CA VAL A 228 17.40 10.05 -11.03
C VAL A 228 18.15 8.92 -11.76
N GLU A 229 17.54 8.33 -12.79
CA GLU A 229 18.21 7.41 -13.73
C GLU A 229 19.40 8.10 -14.41
N GLU A 230 19.19 9.27 -15.02
CA GLU A 230 20.24 10.00 -15.73
C GLU A 230 21.36 10.46 -14.79
N GLN A 231 21.00 10.90 -13.57
CA GLN A 231 21.97 11.35 -12.57
C GLN A 231 22.91 10.23 -12.10
N LEU A 232 22.43 8.99 -11.95
CA LEU A 232 23.17 7.88 -11.34
C LEU A 232 23.68 6.83 -12.32
N SER A 233 23.09 6.73 -13.52
CA SER A 233 23.53 5.81 -14.59
C SER A 233 24.22 6.50 -15.77
N GLY A 234 24.08 7.82 -15.91
CA GLY A 234 24.53 8.57 -17.08
C GLY A 234 23.72 8.29 -18.36
N LYS A 235 22.55 7.67 -18.26
CA LYS A 235 21.71 7.24 -19.38
C LYS A 235 20.23 7.59 -19.19
N ALA A 236 19.49 7.58 -20.29
CA ALA A 236 18.04 7.67 -20.34
C ALA A 236 17.48 6.48 -21.13
N GLU A 237 17.48 5.29 -20.53
CA GLU A 237 17.21 4.00 -21.18
C GLU A 237 15.84 3.42 -20.80
N PHE A 238 15.36 3.70 -19.59
CA PHE A 238 14.15 3.08 -19.04
C PHE A 238 13.00 4.05 -18.84
N GLY A 239 13.23 5.16 -18.14
CA GLY A 239 12.16 6.06 -17.69
C GLY A 239 11.14 5.36 -16.78
N GLY A 240 9.99 6.01 -16.60
CA GLY A 240 8.87 5.48 -15.82
C GLY A 240 9.22 5.04 -14.39
N MET A 241 8.36 4.17 -13.85
CA MET A 241 8.54 3.49 -12.56
C MET A 241 8.44 1.97 -12.75
N GLN A 242 9.12 1.20 -11.91
CA GLN A 242 9.05 -0.25 -11.87
C GLN A 242 8.72 -0.70 -10.46
N ILE A 243 7.71 -1.57 -10.33
CA ILE A 243 7.23 -2.10 -9.06
C ILE A 243 7.33 -3.62 -9.13
N GLN A 244 7.88 -4.25 -8.09
CA GLN A 244 7.79 -5.69 -7.87
C GLN A 244 7.23 -5.95 -6.48
N ALA A 245 6.13 -6.71 -6.40
CA ALA A 245 5.56 -7.19 -5.15
C ALA A 245 6.02 -8.62 -4.88
N VAL A 246 6.48 -8.85 -3.65
CA VAL A 246 6.94 -10.13 -3.11
C VAL A 246 6.05 -10.46 -1.90
N PRO A 247 5.13 -11.44 -1.99
CA PRO A 247 4.26 -11.79 -0.87
C PRO A 247 5.05 -12.44 0.27
N MET A 248 4.58 -12.27 1.51
CA MET A 248 4.91 -13.20 2.58
C MET A 248 4.37 -14.60 2.22
N LYS A 249 5.05 -15.67 2.67
CA LYS A 249 4.56 -17.05 2.50
C LYS A 249 3.28 -17.29 3.28
N ALA A 250 2.33 -18.01 2.69
CA ALA A 250 1.01 -18.24 3.25
C ALA A 250 1.06 -18.93 4.62
N ALA A 251 1.82 -20.02 4.77
CA ALA A 251 2.09 -20.66 6.06
C ALA A 251 2.65 -19.72 7.12
N ARG A 252 3.50 -18.76 6.75
CA ARG A 252 4.13 -17.83 7.69
C ARG A 252 3.17 -16.74 8.16
N PHE A 253 2.38 -16.20 7.25
CA PHE A 253 1.27 -15.29 7.56
C PHE A 253 0.22 -15.97 8.44
N PHE A 254 -0.14 -17.22 8.13
CA PHE A 254 -1.07 -18.02 8.94
C PHE A 254 -0.58 -18.17 10.39
N ASP A 255 0.70 -18.53 10.59
CA ASP A 255 1.30 -18.71 11.91
C ASP A 255 1.40 -17.41 12.74
N LEU A 256 1.61 -16.27 12.09
CA LEU A 256 1.71 -14.95 12.74
C LEU A 256 0.33 -14.35 13.05
N GLU A 257 -0.51 -14.21 12.03
CA GLU A 257 -1.72 -13.39 12.11
C GLU A 257 -2.99 -14.22 12.40
N LEU A 258 -3.15 -15.38 11.78
CA LEU A 258 -4.42 -16.11 11.86
C LEU A 258 -4.46 -17.03 13.10
N LYS A 259 -3.47 -17.90 13.25
CA LYS A 259 -3.41 -18.99 14.25
C LYS A 259 -3.59 -18.56 15.72
N ALA A 260 -3.23 -17.32 16.05
CA ALA A 260 -3.46 -16.76 17.38
C ALA A 260 -4.95 -16.43 17.63
N ARG A 261 -5.66 -15.99 16.58
CA ARG A 261 -7.06 -15.51 16.57
C ARG A 261 -8.09 -16.63 16.32
N LEU A 262 -7.69 -17.74 15.68
CA LEU A 262 -8.57 -18.88 15.42
C LEU A 262 -9.09 -19.53 16.72
N PRO A 263 -10.34 -20.04 16.72
CA PRO A 263 -11.02 -20.57 17.91
C PRO A 263 -10.38 -21.87 18.39
N LYS A 264 -10.33 -22.05 19.70
CA LYS A 264 -9.68 -23.19 20.38
C LYS A 264 -10.65 -24.03 21.20
N ARG A 265 -11.87 -23.54 21.43
CA ARG A 265 -12.97 -24.24 22.13
C ARG A 265 -14.33 -23.95 21.50
N LEU A 266 -15.29 -24.82 21.75
CA LEU A 266 -16.69 -24.66 21.34
C LEU A 266 -17.32 -23.36 21.85
N ALA A 267 -16.88 -22.85 23.01
CA ALA A 267 -17.31 -21.57 23.56
C ALA A 267 -17.04 -20.37 22.63
N ASP A 268 -15.90 -20.37 21.94
CA ASP A 268 -15.43 -19.22 21.14
C ASP A 268 -16.40 -18.93 19.97
N ILE A 269 -16.92 -20.00 19.36
CA ILE A 269 -17.75 -19.94 18.15
C ILE A 269 -19.25 -19.70 18.44
N LEU A 270 -19.69 -19.72 19.71
CA LEU A 270 -21.10 -19.47 20.07
C LEU A 270 -21.56 -18.03 19.75
N GLY A 271 -20.62 -17.12 19.47
CA GLY A 271 -20.92 -15.78 18.94
C GLY A 271 -21.63 -15.80 17.57
N GLU A 272 -21.50 -16.86 16.77
CA GLU A 272 -22.13 -16.97 15.44
C GLU A 272 -23.66 -17.00 15.46
N LEU A 273 -24.26 -17.30 16.63
CA LEU A 273 -25.70 -17.41 16.83
C LEU A 273 -26.39 -16.04 17.02
N VAL A 274 -25.67 -14.92 16.85
CA VAL A 274 -26.07 -13.58 17.36
C VAL A 274 -25.89 -12.42 16.36
N THR A 275 -25.34 -12.61 15.16
CA THR A 275 -25.01 -11.51 14.21
C THR A 275 -25.69 -11.60 12.84
N SER A 276 -25.73 -10.47 12.09
CA SER A 276 -26.41 -10.32 10.79
C SER A 276 -25.71 -9.31 9.87
N ASP A 277 -25.62 -9.59 8.56
CA ASP A 277 -24.64 -8.98 7.64
C ASP A 277 -25.24 -8.05 6.55
N ARG A 278 -24.39 -7.27 5.83
CA ARG A 278 -24.73 -6.42 4.64
C ARG A 278 -23.51 -6.15 3.72
N ASP A 279 -23.75 -6.01 2.40
CA ASP A 279 -22.75 -5.80 1.32
C ASP A 279 -23.07 -4.61 0.35
N VAL A 280 -22.10 -4.16 -0.48
CA VAL A 280 -22.19 -2.99 -1.42
C VAL A 280 -21.29 -3.14 -2.70
N ALA A 281 -21.64 -2.54 -3.87
CA ALA A 281 -20.84 -2.55 -5.14
C ALA A 281 -21.02 -1.31 -6.09
N THR A 282 -20.21 -1.14 -7.18
CA THR A 282 -20.20 0.01 -8.16
C THR A 282 -19.35 -0.20 -9.46
N MET A 283 -19.63 0.48 -10.61
CA MET A 283 -18.83 0.47 -11.90
C MET A 283 -18.91 1.77 -12.81
N SER A 284 -18.11 1.86 -13.93
CA SER A 284 -17.83 3.05 -14.82
C SER A 284 -17.18 2.69 -16.23
N LEU A 285 -16.84 3.66 -17.14
CA LEU A 285 -16.09 3.66 -18.47
C LEU A 285 -15.96 5.16 -19.03
N SER A 286 -15.36 5.69 -20.16
CA SER A 286 -14.25 5.49 -21.19
C SER A 286 -14.36 6.62 -22.32
N MET A 287 -13.59 6.95 -23.41
CA MET A 287 -12.31 6.59 -24.12
C MET A 287 -11.98 7.55 -25.35
N SER A 288 -10.71 7.65 -25.86
CA SER A 288 -10.17 8.04 -27.24
C SER A 288 -10.29 9.50 -27.83
N CYS A 289 -9.36 10.18 -28.58
CA CYS A 289 -7.90 10.13 -29.05
C CYS A 289 -7.36 11.62 -29.22
N CYS A 290 -6.14 12.10 -29.56
CA CYS A 290 -4.68 11.72 -29.72
C CYS A 290 -3.79 13.01 -29.34
N GLU A 291 -2.44 13.27 -29.32
CA GLU A 291 -1.03 12.85 -29.70
C GLU A 291 -0.04 13.64 -28.73
N ASP A 292 1.24 13.41 -28.28
CA ASP A 292 2.42 12.46 -28.34
C ASP A 292 3.49 12.85 -27.20
N ALA A 293 4.58 12.07 -26.90
CA ALA A 293 5.81 12.30 -26.04
C ALA A 293 6.03 11.70 -24.58
N GLY A 294 7.14 10.97 -24.34
CA GLY A 294 7.40 10.14 -23.12
C GLY A 294 8.30 10.69 -21.97
N MET A 295 8.16 10.14 -20.75
CA MET A 295 8.61 10.75 -19.47
C MET A 295 9.36 9.84 -18.46
N GLY A 296 10.02 10.46 -17.47
CA GLY A 296 10.69 9.81 -16.32
C GLY A 296 10.50 10.57 -14.99
N LEU A 297 11.20 10.16 -13.93
CA LEU A 297 11.12 10.78 -12.59
C LEU A 297 12.47 11.36 -12.11
N GLY A 298 12.44 12.61 -11.69
CA GLY A 298 13.51 13.30 -10.97
C GLY A 298 13.24 13.38 -9.47
N ALA A 299 14.20 13.96 -8.75
CA ALA A 299 14.08 14.24 -7.33
C ALA A 299 13.63 15.69 -7.10
N GLY A 300 12.54 15.88 -6.35
CA GLY A 300 11.99 17.19 -6.03
C GLY A 300 12.42 17.74 -4.66
N GLY A 301 11.54 18.58 -4.10
CA GLY A 301 11.62 19.07 -2.72
C GLY A 301 11.73 17.97 -1.67
N ARG A 302 12.25 18.33 -0.49
CA ARG A 302 12.47 17.41 0.63
C ARG A 302 11.24 17.38 1.53
N MET A 303 10.88 16.21 2.05
CA MET A 303 9.83 16.10 3.08
C MET A 303 10.13 15.03 4.13
N LYS A 304 9.51 15.19 5.30
CA LYS A 304 9.47 14.17 6.36
C LYS A 304 8.74 12.92 5.87
N GLN A 305 9.44 11.79 5.81
CA GLN A 305 8.83 10.47 5.66
C GLN A 305 9.77 9.39 6.24
N GLN A 306 9.27 8.62 7.20
CA GLN A 306 9.96 7.43 7.70
C GLN A 306 9.82 6.28 6.70
N ILE A 307 10.92 5.56 6.46
CA ILE A 307 10.93 4.27 5.78
C ILE A 307 11.34 3.20 6.79
N PHE A 308 10.48 2.21 7.01
CA PHE A 308 10.67 1.22 8.07
C PHE A 308 11.63 0.08 7.66
N GLU A 309 12.40 -0.41 8.64
CA GLU A 309 13.17 -1.65 8.51
C GLU A 309 12.23 -2.86 8.44
N ASP A 310 12.54 -3.85 7.60
CA ASP A 310 11.81 -5.11 7.53
C ASP A 310 11.94 -5.91 8.85
N PRO A 311 10.86 -6.09 9.64
CA PRO A 311 10.91 -6.81 10.92
C PRO A 311 10.91 -8.34 10.73
N TYR A 312 10.60 -8.84 9.53
CA TYR A 312 10.47 -10.26 9.23
C TYR A 312 11.83 -10.88 8.87
N LYS A 313 11.86 -12.19 8.67
CA LYS A 313 13.07 -12.90 8.23
C LYS A 313 13.20 -12.97 6.71
N ALA A 314 14.40 -13.26 6.20
CA ALA A 314 14.60 -13.40 4.75
C ALA A 314 13.85 -14.62 4.20
N GLU A 315 13.74 -15.70 4.97
CA GLU A 315 12.98 -16.90 4.61
C GLU A 315 11.45 -16.73 4.68
N ASP A 316 10.93 -15.66 5.30
CA ASP A 316 9.49 -15.39 5.43
C ASP A 316 8.85 -14.94 4.10
N TRP A 317 9.65 -14.40 3.18
CA TRP A 317 9.25 -13.91 1.85
C TRP A 317 9.24 -15.02 0.78
N ASP A 318 8.26 -14.99 -0.12
CA ASP A 318 8.18 -15.86 -1.30
C ASP A 318 8.86 -15.20 -2.51
N LEU A 319 10.11 -15.58 -2.75
CA LEU A 319 10.93 -15.11 -3.87
C LEU A 319 10.67 -15.88 -5.19
N GLU A 320 9.86 -16.95 -5.16
CA GLU A 320 9.50 -17.74 -6.34
C GLU A 320 8.24 -17.13 -6.98
N HIS A 321 7.20 -16.89 -6.17
CA HIS A 321 5.95 -16.27 -6.61
C HIS A 321 5.98 -14.74 -6.44
N THR A 322 6.81 -14.07 -7.22
CA THR A 322 6.83 -12.59 -7.29
C THR A 322 6.09 -12.07 -8.53
N SER A 323 5.64 -10.82 -8.52
CA SER A 323 4.99 -10.20 -9.69
C SER A 323 5.47 -8.76 -9.89
N ARG A 324 5.70 -8.37 -11.14
CA ARG A 324 6.32 -7.10 -11.52
C ARG A 324 5.47 -6.34 -12.52
N CYS A 325 5.26 -5.06 -12.28
CA CYS A 325 4.68 -4.11 -13.23
C CYS A 325 5.74 -3.09 -13.68
N PHE A 326 5.69 -2.72 -14.96
CA PHE A 326 6.26 -1.46 -15.43
C PHE A 326 5.13 -0.43 -15.48
N VAL A 327 5.40 0.80 -15.02
CA VAL A 327 4.49 1.94 -15.05
C VAL A 327 5.15 2.98 -15.95
N HIS A 328 4.69 3.07 -17.19
CA HIS A 328 5.20 4.03 -18.16
C HIS A 328 4.59 5.41 -17.87
N LEU A 329 5.44 6.43 -17.94
CA LEU A 329 5.03 7.81 -17.77
C LEU A 329 4.97 8.49 -19.14
N CYS A 330 3.87 9.18 -19.38
CA CYS A 330 3.62 9.96 -20.58
C CYS A 330 3.25 11.38 -20.17
N ASP A 331 3.57 12.40 -20.97
CA ASP A 331 3.15 13.76 -20.64
C ASP A 331 1.65 13.98 -20.93
N ALA A 332 1.15 15.21 -20.79
CA ALA A 332 -0.26 15.51 -21.01
C ALA A 332 -0.72 15.42 -22.48
N LEU A 333 0.19 15.60 -23.43
CA LEU A 333 -0.05 15.43 -24.86
C LEU A 333 -0.02 13.94 -25.19
N MET A 334 0.98 13.20 -24.72
CA MET A 334 1.08 11.74 -24.92
C MET A 334 0.00 10.94 -24.17
N TRP A 335 -0.50 11.41 -23.04
CA TRP A 335 -1.68 10.77 -22.44
C TRP A 335 -2.90 10.93 -23.34
N ARG A 336 -3.07 12.12 -23.91
CA ARG A 336 -4.10 12.38 -24.89
C ARG A 336 -3.82 11.64 -26.21
N GLU A 337 -2.57 11.32 -26.57
CA GLU A 337 -2.23 10.36 -27.64
C GLU A 337 -2.90 9.02 -27.39
N ILE A 338 -2.41 8.37 -26.34
CA ILE A 338 -2.62 6.97 -26.07
C ILE A 338 -4.09 6.80 -25.74
N THR A 339 -4.59 7.58 -24.79
CA THR A 339 -5.96 7.40 -24.28
C THR A 339 -6.98 8.30 -24.94
N GLY A 340 -6.62 9.51 -25.38
CA GLY A 340 -7.57 10.51 -25.86
C GLY A 340 -8.40 11.23 -24.81
N GLU A 341 -8.42 10.70 -23.61
CA GLU A 341 -8.84 11.43 -22.43
C GLU A 341 -7.81 12.56 -22.24
N ASN A 342 -8.25 13.79 -21.94
CA ASN A 342 -7.31 14.75 -21.34
C ASN A 342 -6.92 14.22 -19.95
N PRO A 343 -5.70 14.48 -19.45
CA PRO A 343 -5.41 14.27 -18.04
C PRO A 343 -6.47 14.98 -17.19
N PRO A 344 -7.01 14.35 -16.13
CA PRO A 344 -8.32 14.73 -15.57
C PRO A 344 -8.34 16.11 -14.91
N GLN A 345 -7.17 16.66 -14.55
CA GLN A 345 -7.00 17.99 -13.95
C GLN A 345 -5.62 18.56 -14.34
N THR A 346 -5.50 19.88 -14.34
CA THR A 346 -4.18 20.54 -14.41
C THR A 346 -3.41 20.42 -13.08
N PRO A 347 -2.09 20.64 -13.08
CA PRO A 347 -1.30 20.71 -11.84
C PRO A 347 -1.72 21.88 -10.96
N VAL A 348 -1.66 21.68 -9.63
CA VAL A 348 -1.87 22.76 -8.64
C VAL A 348 -0.52 23.39 -8.29
N THR A 349 -0.40 24.72 -8.39
CA THR A 349 0.83 25.42 -7.99
C THR A 349 0.88 25.64 -6.47
N ALA A 350 2.09 25.83 -5.92
CA ALA A 350 2.29 26.04 -4.50
C ALA A 350 1.49 27.26 -3.97
N ARG A 351 1.44 28.37 -4.74
CA ARG A 351 0.65 29.56 -4.40
C ARG A 351 -0.87 29.35 -4.42
N GLU A 352 -1.37 28.40 -5.20
CA GLU A 352 -2.80 28.06 -5.22
C GLU A 352 -3.16 27.16 -4.03
N TYR A 353 -2.28 26.22 -3.69
CA TYR A 353 -2.37 25.39 -2.50
C TYR A 353 -2.38 26.23 -1.21
N GLU A 354 -1.42 27.16 -1.09
CA GLU A 354 -1.30 28.11 0.02
C GLU A 354 -2.55 29.00 0.14
N ARG A 355 -3.01 29.59 -0.97
CA ARG A 355 -4.25 30.39 -1.01
C ARG A 355 -5.50 29.59 -0.66
N ALA A 356 -5.54 28.30 -0.97
CA ALA A 356 -6.63 27.40 -0.60
C ALA A 356 -6.59 26.99 0.88
N GLY A 357 -5.52 27.29 1.62
CA GLY A 357 -5.38 26.97 3.05
C GLY A 357 -5.32 25.47 3.32
N LEU A 358 -4.81 24.68 2.37
CA LEU A 358 -4.80 23.21 2.48
C LEU A 358 -3.85 22.72 3.59
N PRO A 359 -4.27 21.75 4.42
CA PRO A 359 -3.50 21.29 5.56
C PRO A 359 -2.33 20.40 5.12
N TRP A 360 -1.21 20.52 5.81
CA TRP A 360 -0.11 19.56 5.76
C TRP A 360 -0.28 18.51 6.86
N PHE A 361 0.48 17.41 6.79
CA PHE A 361 0.39 16.30 7.74
C PHE A 361 1.78 15.91 8.29
N ASP A 362 1.87 15.62 9.58
CA ASP A 362 2.99 14.86 10.15
C ASP A 362 2.52 13.43 10.44
N PHE A 363 3.41 12.47 10.22
CA PHE A 363 3.16 11.06 10.52
C PHE A 363 4.42 10.44 11.08
N TYR A 364 4.37 10.11 12.36
CA TYR A 364 5.50 9.58 13.11
C TYR A 364 5.14 8.27 13.80
N ARG A 365 6.06 7.31 13.72
CA ARG A 365 6.06 6.05 14.45
C ARG A 365 7.39 5.89 15.18
N ASP A 366 7.30 5.54 16.47
CA ASP A 366 8.44 5.15 17.31
C ASP A 366 8.36 3.69 17.77
N ASP A 367 7.33 2.95 17.32
CA ASP A 367 7.15 1.52 17.53
C ASP A 367 7.84 0.65 16.47
N LEU A 368 8.41 1.26 15.42
CA LEU A 368 9.15 0.62 14.34
C LEU A 368 10.55 1.22 14.18
N ALA A 369 11.53 0.39 13.83
CA ALA A 369 12.86 0.83 13.42
C ALA A 369 12.80 1.49 12.03
N ILE A 370 13.62 2.53 11.81
CA ILE A 370 13.63 3.31 10.56
C ILE A 370 15.03 3.33 9.93
N LEU A 371 15.06 3.16 8.61
CA LEU A 371 16.29 3.17 7.81
C LEU A 371 16.99 4.54 7.86
N GLU A 372 18.33 4.50 7.85
CA GLU A 372 19.21 5.68 7.82
C GLU A 372 19.16 6.52 6.51
N GLY A 373 18.40 6.08 5.51
CA GLY A 373 18.45 6.58 4.14
C GLY A 373 19.62 6.02 3.32
N SER A 374 19.62 6.24 2.01
CA SER A 374 20.68 5.77 1.12
C SER A 374 21.75 6.84 0.90
N LYS A 375 23.01 6.46 1.16
CA LYS A 375 24.19 7.27 0.82
C LYS A 375 24.32 7.56 -0.69
N THR A 376 23.74 6.73 -1.55
CA THR A 376 23.69 6.98 -3.00
C THR A 376 22.62 8.02 -3.33
N LEU A 377 21.44 7.93 -2.71
CA LEU A 377 20.36 8.89 -2.93
C LEU A 377 20.65 10.25 -2.29
N ALA A 378 21.38 10.31 -1.16
CA ALA A 378 21.85 11.56 -0.54
C ALA A 378 22.66 12.45 -1.50
N GLY A 379 23.30 11.88 -2.53
CA GLY A 379 24.07 12.60 -3.54
C GLY A 379 23.25 13.18 -4.70
N ILE A 380 21.95 12.88 -4.82
CA ILE A 380 21.13 13.33 -5.96
C ILE A 380 20.72 14.79 -5.83
N LYS A 381 20.76 15.50 -6.97
CA LYS A 381 20.39 16.90 -7.09
C LYS A 381 18.90 17.04 -7.37
N SER A 382 18.28 18.08 -6.81
CA SER A 382 16.92 18.46 -7.16
C SER A 382 16.81 18.96 -8.60
N VAL A 383 15.62 18.86 -9.19
CA VAL A 383 15.34 19.33 -10.56
C VAL A 383 15.63 20.84 -10.71
N ASN A 384 15.31 21.66 -9.70
CA ASN A 384 15.73 23.07 -9.64
C ASN A 384 17.26 23.25 -9.65
N THR A 385 18.01 22.51 -8.81
CA THR A 385 19.49 22.55 -8.79
C THR A 385 20.08 22.22 -10.17
N ILE A 386 19.51 21.24 -10.89
CA ILE A 386 19.96 20.87 -12.23
C ILE A 386 19.63 21.98 -13.24
N SER A 387 18.45 22.59 -13.16
CA SER A 387 18.04 23.69 -14.05
C SER A 387 18.96 24.90 -13.89
N GLN A 388 19.27 25.28 -12.65
CA GLN A 388 20.24 26.34 -12.34
C GLN A 388 21.64 26.01 -12.88
N THR A 389 22.07 24.74 -12.79
CA THR A 389 23.36 24.29 -13.32
C THR A 389 23.44 24.39 -14.86
N LYS A 390 22.31 24.20 -15.57
CA LYS A 390 22.23 24.28 -17.03
C LYS A 390 21.98 25.69 -17.57
N GLY A 391 21.48 26.60 -16.74
CA GLY A 391 20.93 27.88 -17.18
C GLY A 391 19.50 27.77 -17.75
N ASP A 392 18.83 26.64 -17.53
CA ASP A 392 17.44 26.43 -17.94
C ASP A 392 16.47 27.29 -17.12
N LYS A 393 15.31 27.61 -17.71
CA LYS A 393 14.27 28.36 -17.01
C LYS A 393 13.69 27.52 -15.87
N VAL A 394 13.77 28.03 -14.64
CA VAL A 394 13.14 27.45 -13.46
C VAL A 394 11.65 27.20 -13.73
N LEU A 395 11.17 26.01 -13.31
CA LEU A 395 9.78 25.59 -13.46
C LEU A 395 8.84 26.57 -12.73
N LYS A 396 7.84 27.08 -13.46
CA LYS A 396 6.81 27.99 -12.90
C LYS A 396 6.01 27.26 -11.82
N GLY A 397 5.74 27.96 -10.70
CA GLY A 397 4.96 27.43 -9.58
C GLY A 397 5.80 26.71 -8.50
N ASN A 398 7.11 26.58 -8.69
CA ASN A 398 8.08 26.12 -7.68
C ASN A 398 8.56 27.30 -6.79
N ASP A 399 7.62 28.15 -6.36
CA ASP A 399 7.88 29.17 -5.35
C ASP A 399 7.82 28.53 -3.95
N SER A 400 8.69 28.94 -3.02
CA SER A 400 8.55 28.58 -1.59
C SER A 400 7.20 29.05 -1.03
N VAL A 401 6.65 28.30 -0.07
CA VAL A 401 5.36 28.58 0.57
C VAL A 401 5.45 28.47 2.09
N GLU A 402 4.57 29.18 2.79
CA GLU A 402 4.42 29.00 4.23
C GLU A 402 3.67 27.68 4.54
N VAL A 403 3.85 27.16 5.76
CA VAL A 403 3.21 25.94 6.25
C VAL A 403 2.19 26.34 7.34
N PRO A 404 0.97 26.76 6.97
CA PRO A 404 0.04 27.43 7.90
C PRO A 404 -0.66 26.49 8.88
N SER A 405 -0.72 25.18 8.57
CA SER A 405 -1.36 24.19 9.44
C SER A 405 -0.76 22.80 9.19
N VAL A 406 -0.45 22.10 10.27
CA VAL A 406 0.03 20.71 10.27
C VAL A 406 -0.90 19.87 11.14
N ILE A 407 -1.43 18.79 10.58
CA ILE A 407 -2.27 17.80 11.27
C ILE A 407 -1.42 16.61 11.66
N ASP A 408 -1.40 16.26 12.95
CA ASP A 408 -0.76 15.03 13.42
C ASP A 408 -1.64 13.81 13.11
N CYS A 409 -1.14 12.94 12.23
CA CYS A 409 -1.75 11.66 11.87
C CYS A 409 -1.08 10.45 12.54
N SER A 410 -0.13 10.68 13.45
CA SER A 410 0.60 9.63 14.17
C SER A 410 -0.34 8.71 14.98
N PRO A 411 -0.06 7.40 15.11
CA PRO A 411 -0.87 6.50 15.93
C PRO A 411 -0.94 6.97 17.39
N LYS A 412 -2.11 7.47 17.82
CA LYS A 412 -2.30 8.04 19.16
C LYS A 412 -2.05 7.02 20.26
N LYS A 413 -0.88 7.11 20.91
CA LYS A 413 -0.58 6.37 22.14
C LYS A 413 -1.64 6.70 23.19
N LYS A 414 -2.36 5.67 23.65
CA LYS A 414 -3.31 5.77 24.77
C LYS A 414 -2.53 5.92 26.08
N MET A 415 -2.02 7.12 26.34
CA MET A 415 -1.43 7.45 27.64
C MET A 415 -2.52 7.37 28.71
N VAL A 416 -2.38 6.40 29.61
CA VAL A 416 -3.16 6.33 30.84
C VAL A 416 -2.58 7.40 31.78
N LYS A 417 -3.43 8.23 32.39
CA LYS A 417 -2.98 9.10 33.49
C LYS A 417 -2.55 8.22 34.66
N GLU A 418 -1.36 8.47 35.22
CA GLU A 418 -1.05 7.95 36.55
C GLU A 418 -2.09 8.47 37.56
N TRP A 419 -2.47 7.59 38.48
CA TRP A 419 -3.34 7.93 39.58
C TRP A 419 -2.53 8.66 40.65
N ALA A 420 -2.63 10.00 40.67
CA ALA A 420 -2.32 10.77 41.87
C ALA A 420 -3.38 10.41 42.92
N GLY A 421 -2.94 9.77 44.01
CA GLY A 421 -3.82 9.35 45.09
C GLY A 421 -4.41 10.50 45.90
N GLU A 422 -5.52 10.20 46.58
CA GLU A 422 -6.12 11.03 47.64
C GLU A 422 -5.47 10.73 49.01
#